data_AF-A0A5B8Y1T0-F1
#
_entry.id   AF-A0A5B8Y1T0-F1
#
_cell.length_a   1.000
_cell.length_b   1.000
_cell.length_c   1.000
_cell.angle_alpha   90.00
_cell.angle_beta   90.00
_cell.angle_gamma   90.00
#
_symmetry.space_group_name_H-M   'P 1'
#
loop_
_entity.id
_entity.type
_entity.pdbx_description
1 polymer ?
#
loop_
_entity_poly.entity_id
_entity_poly.type
_entity_poly.pdbx_seq_one_letter_code
_entity_poly.pdbx_strand_id
1 'polypeptide(L)'
;MFLRKCALSLAALVVFGCGEDDPVPTNTNNGSETNNSASNNSNNGSTNNQSMGESNNATNTNGETNSNNESCPEPENYYRPDEQDSWAECISDAGDYVQFEASISTAARVAAFEAIGDLLWRNEAPNVEDFASAYEEYSVAEGLLSRVSRREDEHYPPVTNDAGDTLSCRDEGVPAMDPERCVGPAVMVPMLNDAFEAGLEGTDPLIQAKKIEATLLWFLYISTFKEAVTCGNVLKDCDSSYAYYTGGFQRDGGIGLAAYFKRILPEAHDEVFNSILGVRCWRDIDSAIPPEDSQLQVLSLTNLDSALLWGFAALVLERIETWENAEGELKVAEWEALKILGPVLAREAELRRVGAGDLIVTEFAKSAEEFDAQEARTLISELFQCLN
;
A
#
# COMPACT_ATOMS: atom_id res chain seq x y z
N MET A 1 -18.68 -46.89 -8.17
CA MET A 1 -18.22 -47.23 -6.81
C MET A 1 -16.70 -47.27 -6.80
N PHE A 2 -16.05 -46.11 -6.76
CA PHE A 2 -14.61 -45.95 -6.52
C PHE A 2 -14.43 -44.61 -5.80
N LEU A 3 -14.08 -44.68 -4.52
CA LEU A 3 -13.87 -43.54 -3.63
C LEU A 3 -12.47 -42.95 -3.89
N ARG A 4 -12.41 -41.68 -4.30
CA ARG A 4 -11.19 -40.85 -4.24
C ARG A 4 -11.13 -40.21 -2.86
N LYS A 5 -10.01 -40.44 -2.16
CA LYS A 5 -9.65 -39.77 -0.91
C LYS A 5 -9.02 -38.42 -1.24
N CYS A 6 -9.67 -37.32 -0.88
CA CYS A 6 -9.01 -36.03 -0.71
C CYS A 6 -8.34 -36.01 0.67
N ALA A 7 -7.03 -35.77 0.71
CA ALA A 7 -6.31 -35.44 1.92
C ALA A 7 -6.34 -33.91 2.05
N LEU A 8 -7.15 -33.40 2.99
CA LEU A 8 -7.06 -32.02 3.45
C LEU A 8 -5.85 -31.91 4.37
N SER A 9 -4.89 -31.07 4.00
CA SER A 9 -3.76 -30.70 4.84
C SER A 9 -4.23 -29.60 5.81
N LEU A 10 -4.33 -29.95 7.09
CA LEU A 10 -4.70 -29.06 8.18
C LEU A 10 -3.46 -28.23 8.57
N ALA A 11 -3.36 -26.99 8.09
CA ALA A 11 -2.37 -26.03 8.57
C ALA A 11 -2.88 -25.45 9.91
N ALA A 12 -2.13 -25.70 10.98
CA ALA A 12 -2.41 -25.15 12.30
C ALA A 12 -1.96 -23.68 12.34
N LEU A 13 -2.92 -22.75 12.29
CA LEU A 13 -2.68 -21.34 12.61
C LEU A 13 -2.55 -21.21 14.13
N VAL A 14 -1.36 -20.86 14.62
CA VAL A 14 -1.15 -20.47 16.02
C VAL A 14 -1.45 -18.99 16.14
N VAL A 15 -2.62 -18.67 16.69
CA VAL A 15 -3.01 -17.30 17.03
C VAL A 15 -2.28 -16.89 18.31
N PHE A 16 -1.26 -16.05 18.20
CA PHE A 16 -0.76 -15.26 19.31
C PHE A 16 -1.49 -13.92 19.30
N GLY A 17 -2.33 -13.68 20.30
CA GLY A 17 -2.87 -12.35 20.57
C GLY A 17 -1.77 -11.45 21.13
N CYS A 18 -1.52 -10.33 20.46
CA CYS A 18 -0.67 -9.24 20.95
C CYS A 18 -1.56 -8.08 21.42
N GLY A 19 -1.13 -7.42 22.50
CA GLY A 19 -1.89 -6.45 23.27
C GLY A 19 -2.15 -5.11 22.57
N GLU A 20 -2.99 -4.32 23.21
CA GLU A 20 -3.32 -2.93 22.87
C GLU A 20 -2.06 -2.06 22.92
N ASP A 21 -1.58 -1.53 21.80
CA ASP A 21 -0.46 -0.57 21.79
C ASP A 21 -0.55 0.38 20.58
N ASP A 22 -1.48 1.34 20.65
CA ASP A 22 -1.33 2.65 19.99
C ASP A 22 -1.42 3.73 21.09
N PRO A 23 -0.48 4.68 21.16
CA PRO A 23 -0.40 5.63 22.28
C PRO A 23 -1.57 6.62 22.24
N VAL A 24 -2.33 6.67 23.33
CA VAL A 24 -3.16 7.84 23.66
C VAL A 24 -2.21 9.01 23.94
N PRO A 25 -2.45 10.22 23.42
CA PRO A 25 -1.62 11.37 23.74
C PRO A 25 -1.68 11.62 25.25
N THR A 26 -0.57 11.38 25.96
CA THR A 26 -0.47 11.60 27.40
C THR A 26 0.38 12.81 27.73
N ASN A 27 -0.22 13.69 28.53
CA ASN A 27 0.34 14.92 29.05
C ASN A 27 1.21 14.60 30.30
N THR A 28 2.49 14.97 30.24
CA THR A 28 3.52 15.14 31.30
C THR A 28 3.32 14.55 32.73
N ASN A 29 4.26 13.68 33.16
CA ASN A 29 5.24 13.91 34.27
C ASN A 29 5.79 12.62 34.92
N ASN A 30 7.12 12.62 35.11
CA ASN A 30 7.92 11.91 36.12
C ASN A 30 7.82 10.39 36.32
N GLY A 31 8.97 9.72 36.21
CA GLY A 31 9.19 8.41 36.84
C GLY A 31 10.43 7.68 36.32
N SER A 32 11.61 8.06 36.82
CA SER A 32 12.88 7.34 36.65
C SER A 32 12.78 5.90 37.18
N GLU A 33 12.96 4.89 36.34
CA GLU A 33 13.49 3.60 36.77
C GLU A 33 14.49 3.03 35.75
N THR A 34 15.72 2.89 36.23
CA THR A 34 16.87 2.22 35.64
C THR A 34 16.63 0.72 35.49
N ASN A 35 17.00 0.13 34.35
CA ASN A 35 17.34 -1.29 34.30
C ASN A 35 18.63 -1.55 33.54
N ASN A 36 19.40 -2.44 34.15
CA ASN A 36 20.81 -2.70 33.95
C ASN A 36 20.94 -4.21 33.73
N SER A 37 21.84 -4.62 32.81
CA SER A 37 22.33 -6.00 32.61
C SER A 37 21.35 -6.99 31.94
N ALA A 38 21.75 -7.97 31.12
CA ALA A 38 23.07 -8.49 30.77
C ALA A 38 23.05 -9.14 29.38
N SER A 39 24.22 -9.02 28.74
CA SER A 39 24.73 -9.81 27.64
C SER A 39 24.57 -11.32 27.83
N ASN A 40 24.25 -12.06 26.77
CA ASN A 40 24.79 -13.41 26.61
C ASN A 40 25.04 -13.75 25.14
N ASN A 41 26.28 -14.15 24.93
CA ASN A 41 26.98 -14.48 23.71
C ASN A 41 26.81 -15.99 23.44
N SER A 42 26.59 -16.41 22.20
CA SER A 42 26.93 -17.78 21.76
C SER A 42 27.17 -17.87 20.26
N ASN A 43 28.46 -18.08 19.97
CA ASN A 43 29.05 -18.58 18.74
C ASN A 43 28.51 -19.97 18.33
N ASN A 44 28.45 -20.16 17.00
CA ASN A 44 28.78 -21.34 16.17
C ASN A 44 27.71 -21.51 15.09
N GLY A 45 28.01 -21.75 13.82
CA GLY A 45 29.28 -22.05 13.18
C GLY A 45 29.04 -22.29 11.69
N SER A 46 30.07 -21.96 10.92
CA SER A 46 30.24 -22.16 9.48
C SER A 46 29.84 -23.55 8.97
N THR A 47 29.28 -23.63 7.75
CA THR A 47 29.77 -24.57 6.73
C THR A 47 29.33 -24.15 5.31
N ASN A 48 30.33 -24.10 4.43
CA ASN A 48 30.26 -23.95 2.97
C ASN A 48 29.52 -25.13 2.30
N ASN A 49 28.90 -24.90 1.13
CA ASN A 49 29.30 -25.62 -0.10
C ASN A 49 28.66 -25.10 -1.41
N GLN A 50 29.54 -24.82 -2.39
CA GLN A 50 29.53 -25.23 -3.81
C GLN A 50 28.20 -25.16 -4.58
N SER A 51 28.01 -24.25 -5.56
CA SER A 51 28.62 -24.19 -6.91
C SER A 51 28.46 -25.47 -7.75
N MET A 52 27.44 -25.47 -8.63
CA MET A 52 27.37 -26.01 -10.00
C MET A 52 26.16 -25.30 -10.66
N GLY A 53 26.19 -24.63 -11.81
CA GLY A 53 27.07 -24.73 -12.96
C GLY A 53 26.47 -25.65 -14.02
N GLU A 54 25.42 -25.24 -14.73
CA GLU A 54 25.06 -25.85 -16.01
C GLU A 54 24.34 -24.89 -16.96
N SER A 55 25.02 -24.67 -18.08
CA SER A 55 24.63 -23.92 -19.28
C SER A 55 23.71 -24.78 -20.12
N ASN A 56 22.61 -24.22 -20.63
CA ASN A 56 21.99 -24.70 -21.87
C ASN A 56 21.56 -23.53 -22.75
N ASN A 57 22.29 -23.44 -23.85
CA ASN A 57 22.17 -22.49 -24.94
C ASN A 57 21.07 -22.98 -25.90
N ALA A 58 20.00 -22.19 -26.06
CA ALA A 58 19.03 -22.38 -27.13
C ALA A 58 18.73 -21.01 -27.77
N THR A 59 19.33 -20.83 -28.94
CA THR A 59 19.03 -19.86 -29.99
C THR A 59 17.57 -19.41 -30.00
N ASN A 60 17.33 -18.12 -29.84
CA ASN A 60 16.11 -17.50 -30.35
C ASN A 60 16.40 -16.15 -30.99
N THR A 61 15.63 -15.90 -32.03
CA THR A 61 15.80 -14.96 -33.12
C THR A 61 15.85 -13.50 -32.71
N ASN A 62 16.71 -12.74 -33.39
CA ASN A 62 16.75 -11.28 -33.41
C ASN A 62 15.36 -10.70 -33.71
N GLY A 63 14.68 -10.26 -32.67
CA GLY A 63 13.69 -9.18 -32.72
C GLY A 63 14.30 -8.01 -31.96
N GLU A 64 14.66 -6.95 -32.67
CA GLU A 64 15.05 -5.67 -32.07
C GLU A 64 13.88 -5.14 -31.24
N THR A 65 13.86 -5.46 -29.96
CA THR A 65 13.17 -4.65 -28.96
C THR A 65 14.06 -3.44 -28.71
N ASN A 66 13.70 -2.30 -29.28
CA ASN A 66 14.16 -1.01 -28.78
C ASN A 66 13.68 -0.88 -27.33
N SER A 67 14.49 -1.33 -26.37
CA SER A 67 14.34 -0.95 -24.97
C SER A 67 14.86 0.48 -24.85
N ASN A 68 14.01 1.46 -25.16
CA ASN A 68 14.19 2.79 -24.60
C ASN A 68 13.81 2.68 -23.12
N ASN A 69 14.69 2.07 -22.35
CA ASN A 69 14.70 2.08 -20.90
C ASN A 69 15.29 3.44 -20.50
N GLU A 70 14.61 4.54 -20.87
CA GLU A 70 14.91 5.85 -20.30
C GLU A 70 14.47 5.76 -18.85
N SER A 71 15.41 5.47 -17.95
CA SER A 71 15.14 5.51 -16.52
C SER A 71 14.60 6.91 -16.19
N CYS A 72 13.59 6.96 -15.34
CA CYS A 72 13.04 8.22 -14.86
C CYS A 72 14.17 9.14 -14.39
N PRO A 73 14.15 10.44 -14.73
CA PRO A 73 15.06 11.38 -14.12
C PRO A 73 14.80 11.36 -12.61
N GLU A 74 15.83 11.03 -11.85
CA GLU A 74 15.71 10.98 -10.40
C GLU A 74 15.80 12.39 -9.80
N PRO A 75 15.05 12.67 -8.72
CA PRO A 75 15.17 13.90 -7.98
C PRO A 75 16.60 14.12 -7.47
N GLU A 76 16.96 15.39 -7.27
CA GLU A 76 18.22 15.71 -6.59
C GLU A 76 18.20 15.14 -5.16
N ASN A 77 19.27 14.43 -4.78
CA ASN A 77 19.40 13.71 -3.51
C ASN A 77 18.41 12.53 -3.33
N TYR A 78 17.94 11.92 -4.41
CA TYR A 78 17.20 10.66 -4.34
C TYR A 78 18.04 9.56 -3.66
N TYR A 79 17.42 8.78 -2.77
CA TYR A 79 18.10 7.67 -2.10
C TYR A 79 18.32 6.51 -3.08
N ARG A 80 19.55 6.00 -3.14
CA ARG A 80 19.87 4.77 -3.86
C ARG A 80 20.63 3.84 -2.93
N PRO A 81 20.29 2.55 -2.88
CA PRO A 81 21.10 1.58 -2.16
C PRO A 81 22.39 1.26 -2.95
N ASP A 82 23.19 2.27 -3.27
CA ASP A 82 24.49 2.17 -3.90
C ASP A 82 25.45 3.28 -3.44
N GLU A 83 26.75 3.15 -3.73
CA GLU A 83 27.78 4.09 -3.28
C GLU A 83 27.67 5.50 -3.91
N GLN A 84 26.63 5.80 -4.69
CA GLN A 84 26.50 7.04 -5.47
C GLN A 84 25.41 7.97 -4.95
N ASP A 85 24.66 7.57 -3.91
CA ASP A 85 23.75 8.50 -3.27
C ASP A 85 24.51 9.60 -2.49
N SER A 86 23.80 10.68 -2.16
CA SER A 86 24.34 11.80 -1.38
C SER A 86 24.14 11.63 0.13
N TRP A 87 23.62 10.49 0.58
CA TRP A 87 23.20 10.25 1.95
C TRP A 87 24.40 9.77 2.77
N ALA A 88 24.27 9.82 4.09
CA ALA A 88 25.26 9.19 4.97
C ALA A 88 25.05 7.67 4.93
N GLU A 89 26.14 6.90 5.08
CA GLU A 89 26.07 5.44 5.16
C GLU A 89 25.05 4.99 6.22
N CYS A 90 24.20 4.05 5.85
CA CYS A 90 23.11 3.56 6.69
C CYS A 90 22.81 2.07 6.45
N ILE A 91 21.96 1.52 7.31
CA ILE A 91 21.61 0.10 7.27
C ILE A 91 20.96 -0.39 5.95
N SER A 92 20.35 0.51 5.18
CA SER A 92 19.64 0.18 3.95
C SER A 92 20.55 0.06 2.71
N ASP A 93 21.82 0.47 2.80
CA ASP A 93 22.74 0.52 1.65
C ASP A 93 23.09 -0.85 1.08
N ALA A 94 22.80 -1.91 1.84
CA ALA A 94 22.88 -3.28 1.36
C ALA A 94 21.78 -3.65 0.34
N GLY A 95 20.76 -2.79 0.15
CA GLY A 95 19.65 -3.00 -0.78
C GLY A 95 18.50 -3.85 -0.25
N ASP A 96 18.61 -4.33 1.00
CA ASP A 96 17.58 -5.10 1.70
C ASP A 96 16.94 -4.29 2.83
N TYR A 97 15.65 -4.50 3.04
CA TYR A 97 14.95 -3.88 4.17
C TYR A 97 15.34 -4.56 5.49
N VAL A 98 15.81 -3.77 6.47
CA VAL A 98 16.13 -4.26 7.81
C VAL A 98 15.11 -3.75 8.83
N GLN A 99 14.39 -4.70 9.45
CA GLN A 99 13.29 -4.45 10.37
C GLN A 99 13.77 -3.84 11.70
N PHE A 100 12.93 -3.02 12.32
CA PHE A 100 13.10 -2.59 13.71
C PHE A 100 12.66 -3.68 14.69
N GLU A 101 11.52 -4.30 14.42
CA GLU A 101 10.92 -5.34 15.25
C GLU A 101 11.14 -6.74 14.65
N ALA A 102 11.16 -7.76 15.50
CA ALA A 102 11.31 -9.14 15.05
C ALA A 102 10.09 -9.69 14.29
N SER A 103 8.96 -9.00 14.37
CA SER A 103 7.71 -9.40 13.71
C SER A 103 6.89 -8.19 13.31
N ILE A 104 6.30 -8.24 12.11
CA ILE A 104 5.48 -7.16 11.57
C ILE A 104 4.03 -7.63 11.45
N SER A 105 3.18 -7.25 12.42
CA SER A 105 1.76 -7.64 12.41
C SER A 105 1.01 -7.18 11.16
N THR A 106 1.46 -6.09 10.54
CA THR A 106 0.89 -5.52 9.33
C THR A 106 0.95 -6.47 8.13
N ALA A 107 1.94 -7.36 8.06
CA ALA A 107 2.04 -8.35 6.99
C ALA A 107 0.79 -9.27 6.92
N ALA A 108 0.18 -9.59 8.07
CA ALA A 108 -1.03 -10.40 8.12
C ALA A 108 -2.25 -9.69 7.47
N ARG A 109 -2.28 -8.35 7.47
CA ARG A 109 -3.37 -7.58 6.84
C ARG A 109 -3.26 -7.63 5.31
N VAL A 110 -2.05 -7.60 4.79
CA VAL A 110 -1.82 -7.77 3.34
C VAL A 110 -2.08 -9.21 2.91
N ALA A 111 -1.76 -10.20 3.76
CA ALA A 111 -2.16 -11.58 3.52
C ALA A 111 -3.70 -11.75 3.51
N ALA A 112 -4.43 -11.06 4.39
CA ALA A 112 -5.89 -11.05 4.37
C ALA A 112 -6.45 -10.39 3.10
N PHE A 113 -5.83 -9.31 2.60
CA PHE A 113 -6.17 -8.73 1.30
C PHE A 113 -6.05 -9.76 0.17
N GLU A 114 -4.98 -10.57 0.17
CA GLU A 114 -4.83 -11.64 -0.81
C GLU A 114 -5.88 -12.75 -0.63
N ALA A 115 -6.17 -13.18 0.59
CA ALA A 115 -7.18 -14.20 0.84
C ALA A 115 -8.58 -13.77 0.36
N ILE A 116 -8.96 -12.51 0.65
CA ILE A 116 -10.19 -11.89 0.13
C ILE A 116 -10.16 -11.86 -1.40
N GLY A 117 -9.01 -11.54 -2.00
CA GLY A 117 -8.88 -11.47 -3.45
C GLY A 117 -9.08 -12.79 -4.17
N ASP A 118 -8.56 -13.88 -3.60
CA ASP A 118 -8.77 -15.24 -4.12
C ASP A 118 -10.24 -15.65 -4.09
N LEU A 119 -11.00 -15.19 -3.10
CA LEU A 119 -12.43 -15.45 -2.96
C LEU A 119 -13.27 -14.58 -3.92
N LEU A 120 -12.89 -13.31 -4.09
CA LEU A 120 -13.73 -12.29 -4.73
C LEU A 120 -13.28 -11.92 -6.15
N TRP A 121 -12.27 -11.06 -6.31
CA TRP A 121 -11.97 -10.44 -7.60
C TRP A 121 -11.04 -11.25 -8.51
N ARG A 122 -10.40 -12.32 -8.00
CA ARG A 122 -9.72 -13.34 -8.81
C ARG A 122 -10.57 -14.58 -9.06
N ASN A 123 -11.73 -14.64 -8.43
CA ASN A 123 -12.78 -15.61 -8.76
C ASN A 123 -13.63 -15.04 -9.90
N GLU A 124 -13.77 -15.77 -11.00
CA GLU A 124 -14.55 -15.30 -12.17
C GLU A 124 -16.07 -15.29 -11.89
N ALA A 125 -16.53 -15.98 -10.85
CA ALA A 125 -17.94 -16.07 -10.48
C ALA A 125 -18.11 -16.13 -8.95
N PRO A 126 -17.78 -15.05 -8.23
CA PRO A 126 -17.92 -15.02 -6.78
C PRO A 126 -19.40 -15.14 -6.41
N ASN A 127 -19.67 -15.86 -5.33
CA ASN A 127 -21.03 -16.11 -4.84
C ASN A 127 -21.17 -15.70 -3.37
N VAL A 128 -22.38 -15.85 -2.82
CA VAL A 128 -22.70 -15.45 -1.43
C VAL A 128 -21.78 -16.10 -0.38
N GLU A 129 -21.38 -17.36 -0.56
CA GLU A 129 -20.45 -18.06 0.35
C GLU A 129 -19.03 -17.48 0.27
N ASP A 130 -18.60 -17.07 -0.92
CA ASP A 130 -17.31 -16.40 -1.11
C ASP A 130 -17.30 -15.04 -0.40
N PHE A 131 -18.40 -14.28 -0.49
CA PHE A 131 -18.57 -13.01 0.24
C PHE A 131 -18.62 -13.19 1.75
N ALA A 132 -19.29 -14.23 2.25
CA ALA A 132 -19.29 -14.56 3.68
C ALA A 132 -17.87 -14.86 4.18
N SER A 133 -17.14 -15.71 3.44
CA SER A 133 -15.75 -16.06 3.77
C SER A 133 -14.82 -14.85 3.70
N ALA A 134 -14.99 -14.00 2.68
CA ALA A 134 -14.21 -12.79 2.52
C ALA A 134 -14.48 -11.76 3.64
N TYR A 135 -15.73 -11.66 4.09
CA TYR A 135 -16.08 -10.80 5.22
C TYR A 135 -15.48 -11.30 6.54
N GLU A 136 -15.40 -12.62 6.75
CA GLU A 136 -14.71 -13.21 7.90
C GLU A 136 -13.22 -12.81 7.92
N GLU A 137 -12.52 -12.91 6.78
CA GLU A 137 -11.13 -12.46 6.65
C GLU A 137 -10.97 -10.93 6.87
N TYR A 138 -11.91 -10.14 6.34
CA TYR A 138 -11.90 -8.68 6.50
C TYR A 138 -12.10 -8.24 7.97
N SER A 139 -12.96 -8.96 8.70
CA SER A 139 -13.42 -8.60 10.04
C SER A 139 -12.63 -9.22 11.19
N VAL A 140 -11.53 -9.93 10.90
CA VAL A 140 -10.60 -10.43 11.92
C VAL A 140 -10.21 -9.30 12.89
N ALA A 141 -10.23 -9.60 14.19
CA ALA A 141 -9.85 -8.65 15.23
C ALA A 141 -8.43 -8.08 14.97
N GLU A 142 -8.28 -6.76 15.04
CA GLU A 142 -7.04 -6.03 14.65
C GLU A 142 -6.54 -6.24 13.21
N GLY A 143 -7.39 -6.82 12.35
CA GLY A 143 -7.19 -7.02 10.92
C GLY A 143 -7.49 -5.78 10.07
N LEU A 144 -7.98 -6.00 8.85
CA LEU A 144 -8.24 -4.95 7.87
C LEU A 144 -9.33 -3.99 8.35
N LEU A 145 -10.52 -4.48 8.72
CA LEU A 145 -11.63 -3.63 9.16
C LEU A 145 -11.22 -2.67 10.29
N SER A 146 -10.53 -3.21 11.30
CA SER A 146 -10.06 -2.42 12.45
C SER A 146 -9.18 -1.24 11.99
N ARG A 147 -8.28 -1.47 11.02
CA ARG A 147 -7.39 -0.40 10.52
C ARG A 147 -8.09 0.54 9.54
N VAL A 148 -8.94 0.03 8.66
CA VAL A 148 -9.73 0.86 7.73
C VAL A 148 -10.62 1.83 8.51
N SER A 149 -11.28 1.38 9.59
CA SER A 149 -12.19 2.22 10.38
C SER A 149 -11.55 3.36 11.16
N ARG A 150 -10.22 3.48 11.12
CA ARG A 150 -9.45 4.56 11.77
C ARG A 150 -8.39 5.16 10.85
N ARG A 151 -8.42 4.82 9.55
CA ARG A 151 -7.38 5.26 8.64
C ARG A 151 -7.56 6.74 8.30
N GLU A 152 -6.50 7.49 8.53
CA GLU A 152 -6.37 8.88 8.14
C GLU A 152 -5.46 8.99 6.91
N ASP A 153 -5.72 10.00 6.08
CA ASP A 153 -4.87 10.37 4.96
C ASP A 153 -3.97 11.56 5.35
N GLU A 154 -2.66 11.32 5.49
CA GLU A 154 -1.68 12.34 5.89
C GLU A 154 -1.37 13.38 4.79
N HIS A 155 -1.90 13.20 3.58
CA HIS A 155 -1.81 14.20 2.54
C HIS A 155 -2.67 15.44 2.83
N TYR A 156 -3.62 15.33 3.76
CA TYR A 156 -4.51 16.39 4.22
C TYR A 156 -4.10 16.87 5.62
N PRO A 157 -4.32 18.16 5.96
CA PRO A 157 -4.06 18.67 7.30
C PRO A 157 -4.85 17.89 8.38
N PRO A 158 -4.34 17.83 9.62
CA PRO A 158 -5.09 17.22 10.72
C PRO A 158 -6.39 17.99 10.98
N VAL A 159 -7.44 17.28 11.37
CA VAL A 159 -8.69 17.91 11.80
C VAL A 159 -8.46 18.64 13.12
N THR A 160 -8.86 19.91 13.22
CA THR A 160 -8.69 20.71 14.44
C THR A 160 -10.01 21.28 14.94
N ASN A 161 -10.14 21.43 16.26
CA ASN A 161 -11.23 22.20 16.86
C ASN A 161 -10.98 23.73 16.79
N ASP A 162 -11.93 24.54 17.24
CA ASP A 162 -11.81 26.02 17.27
C ASP A 162 -10.65 26.52 18.16
N ALA A 163 -10.18 25.70 19.10
CA ALA A 163 -9.04 26.01 19.97
C ALA A 163 -7.69 25.65 19.33
N GLY A 164 -7.70 25.01 18.15
CA GLY A 164 -6.52 24.55 17.44
C GLY A 164 -5.99 23.18 17.89
N ASP A 165 -6.72 22.45 18.75
CA ASP A 165 -6.32 21.10 19.16
C ASP A 165 -6.68 20.10 18.05
N THR A 166 -5.77 19.17 17.78
CA THR A 166 -6.00 18.05 16.85
C THR A 166 -7.06 17.09 17.39
N LEU A 167 -8.03 16.77 16.55
CA LEU A 167 -9.09 15.81 16.80
C LEU A 167 -8.77 14.47 16.15
N SER A 168 -9.16 13.37 16.79
CA SER A 168 -8.97 12.02 16.27
C SER A 168 -10.09 11.67 15.31
N CYS A 169 -9.77 11.12 14.13
CA CYS A 169 -10.79 10.61 13.20
C CYS A 169 -11.59 9.42 13.74
N ARG A 170 -11.26 8.92 14.94
CA ARG A 170 -12.04 7.88 15.64
C ARG A 170 -13.18 8.45 16.47
N ASP A 171 -13.14 9.75 16.73
CA ASP A 171 -14.08 10.40 17.64
C ASP A 171 -15.40 10.67 16.93
N GLU A 172 -16.51 10.52 17.65
CA GLU A 172 -17.85 10.69 17.09
C GLU A 172 -18.01 12.08 16.48
N GLY A 173 -18.46 12.13 15.22
CA GLY A 173 -18.69 13.37 14.47
C GLY A 173 -17.45 13.93 13.76
N VAL A 174 -16.23 13.56 14.15
CA VAL A 174 -15.00 14.05 13.51
C VAL A 174 -14.87 13.60 12.04
N PRO A 175 -15.17 12.34 11.67
CA PRO A 175 -15.15 11.93 10.27
C PRO A 175 -15.99 12.77 9.32
N ALA A 176 -17.09 13.35 9.81
CA ALA A 176 -17.97 14.20 9.02
C ALA A 176 -17.45 15.64 8.86
N MET A 177 -16.51 16.07 9.71
CA MET A 177 -15.90 17.39 9.63
C MET A 177 -14.93 17.49 8.45
N ASP A 178 -14.19 16.42 8.19
CA ASP A 178 -13.23 16.32 7.09
C ASP A 178 -13.16 14.87 6.56
N PRO A 179 -14.03 14.52 5.60
CA PRO A 179 -14.05 13.19 5.02
C PRO A 179 -12.78 12.81 4.25
N GLU A 180 -12.01 13.78 3.76
CA GLU A 180 -10.78 13.53 3.02
C GLU A 180 -9.65 13.14 3.97
N ARG A 181 -9.46 13.88 5.06
CA ARG A 181 -8.52 13.50 6.13
C ARG A 181 -8.95 12.20 6.82
N CYS A 182 -10.23 12.07 7.15
CA CYS A 182 -10.79 10.90 7.84
C CYS A 182 -11.33 9.85 6.87
N VAL A 183 -10.64 9.63 5.76
CA VAL A 183 -11.08 8.80 4.64
C VAL A 183 -11.53 7.38 5.03
N GLY A 184 -10.85 6.76 5.99
CA GLY A 184 -11.17 5.42 6.45
C GLY A 184 -12.61 5.32 6.99
N PRO A 185 -12.92 5.98 8.11
CA PRO A 185 -14.28 5.96 8.68
C PRO A 185 -15.32 6.72 7.85
N ALA A 186 -14.96 7.81 7.16
CA ALA A 186 -15.93 8.64 6.45
C ALA A 186 -16.33 8.11 5.07
N VAL A 187 -15.41 7.40 4.39
CA VAL A 187 -15.56 7.02 2.98
C VAL A 187 -15.40 5.51 2.78
N MET A 188 -14.26 4.93 3.19
CA MET A 188 -13.93 3.53 2.89
C MET A 188 -14.83 2.53 3.63
N VAL A 189 -15.09 2.75 4.93
CA VAL A 189 -15.96 1.86 5.72
C VAL A 189 -17.37 1.78 5.14
N PRO A 190 -18.07 2.91 4.86
CA PRO A 190 -19.35 2.86 4.15
C PRO A 190 -19.28 2.10 2.82
N MET A 191 -18.30 2.38 1.97
CA MET A 191 -18.15 1.71 0.67
C MET A 191 -17.97 0.19 0.79
N LEU A 192 -17.14 -0.25 1.74
CA LEU A 192 -16.89 -1.67 1.98
C LEU A 192 -18.11 -2.36 2.57
N ASN A 193 -18.77 -1.74 3.56
CA ASN A 193 -19.98 -2.31 4.16
C ASN A 193 -21.09 -2.48 3.12
N ASP A 194 -21.35 -1.45 2.31
CA ASP A 194 -22.37 -1.50 1.26
C ASP A 194 -22.05 -2.60 0.23
N ALA A 195 -20.77 -2.75 -0.16
CA ALA A 195 -20.35 -3.78 -1.11
C ALA A 195 -20.43 -5.20 -0.53
N PHE A 196 -19.99 -5.40 0.71
CA PHE A 196 -20.11 -6.69 1.39
C PHE A 196 -21.57 -7.07 1.61
N GLU A 197 -22.43 -6.14 2.07
CA GLU A 197 -23.86 -6.38 2.26
C GLU A 197 -24.54 -6.78 0.95
N ALA A 198 -24.33 -6.01 -0.12
CA ALA A 198 -24.89 -6.34 -1.43
C ALA A 198 -24.39 -7.71 -1.96
N GLY A 199 -23.11 -8.02 -1.77
CA GLY A 199 -22.53 -9.31 -2.17
C GLY A 199 -23.07 -10.50 -1.37
N LEU A 200 -23.31 -10.31 -0.07
CA LEU A 200 -23.96 -11.30 0.81
C LEU A 200 -25.44 -11.54 0.44
N GLU A 201 -26.08 -10.56 -0.18
CA GLU A 201 -27.43 -10.71 -0.75
C GLU A 201 -27.42 -11.32 -2.16
N GLY A 202 -26.25 -11.51 -2.77
CA GLY A 202 -26.07 -12.00 -4.12
C GLY A 202 -26.36 -10.97 -5.21
N THR A 203 -26.32 -9.68 -4.87
CA THR A 203 -26.56 -8.58 -5.80
C THR A 203 -25.27 -8.20 -6.53
N ASP A 204 -25.26 -8.42 -7.84
CA ASP A 204 -24.14 -8.15 -8.76
C ASP A 204 -22.76 -8.50 -8.17
N PRO A 205 -22.50 -9.78 -7.84
CA PRO A 205 -21.32 -10.18 -7.07
C PRO A 205 -19.99 -9.72 -7.66
N LEU A 206 -19.87 -9.72 -9.00
CA LEU A 206 -18.64 -9.26 -9.67
C LEU A 206 -18.41 -7.75 -9.47
N ILE A 207 -19.49 -6.95 -9.50
CA ILE A 207 -19.44 -5.51 -9.24
C ILE A 207 -18.98 -5.24 -7.80
N GLN A 208 -19.58 -5.93 -6.82
CA GLN A 208 -19.21 -5.70 -5.42
C GLN A 208 -17.78 -6.16 -5.12
N ALA A 209 -17.33 -7.26 -5.72
CA ALA A 209 -15.95 -7.73 -5.61
C ALA A 209 -14.95 -6.66 -6.09
N LYS A 210 -15.25 -6.01 -7.22
CA LYS A 210 -14.42 -4.94 -7.79
C LYS A 210 -14.41 -3.67 -6.96
N LYS A 211 -15.53 -3.29 -6.36
CA LYS A 211 -15.59 -2.17 -5.41
C LYS A 211 -14.76 -2.43 -4.15
N ILE A 212 -14.79 -3.65 -3.62
CA ILE A 212 -13.96 -4.05 -2.47
C ILE A 212 -12.48 -4.02 -2.85
N GLU A 213 -12.10 -4.60 -3.99
CA GLU A 213 -10.73 -4.58 -4.51
C GLU A 213 -10.20 -3.13 -4.59
N ALA A 214 -10.94 -2.26 -5.29
CA ALA A 214 -10.57 -0.87 -5.49
C ALA A 214 -10.41 -0.10 -4.16
N THR A 215 -11.35 -0.29 -3.23
CA THR A 215 -11.32 0.40 -1.93
C THR A 215 -10.14 -0.08 -1.08
N LEU A 216 -9.84 -1.38 -1.10
CA LEU A 216 -8.70 -1.92 -0.35
C LEU A 216 -7.35 -1.55 -0.98
N LEU A 217 -7.26 -1.43 -2.31
CA LEU A 217 -6.07 -0.91 -2.98
C LEU A 217 -5.80 0.55 -2.57
N TRP A 218 -6.85 1.38 -2.52
CA TRP A 218 -6.74 2.74 -1.98
C TRP A 218 -6.28 2.73 -0.52
N PHE A 219 -6.85 1.87 0.32
CA PHE A 219 -6.41 1.70 1.71
C PHE A 219 -4.91 1.32 1.83
N LEU A 220 -4.42 0.39 1.02
CA LEU A 220 -3.00 -0.01 1.04
C LEU A 220 -2.07 1.13 0.61
N TYR A 221 -2.48 1.90 -0.40
CA TYR A 221 -1.76 3.09 -0.87
C TYR A 221 -1.59 4.12 0.27
N ILE A 222 -2.69 4.59 0.87
CA ILE A 222 -2.61 5.60 1.95
C ILE A 222 -1.96 5.04 3.21
N SER A 223 -2.13 3.75 3.50
CA SER A 223 -1.53 3.11 4.68
C SER A 223 -0.01 3.09 4.57
N THR A 224 0.54 2.81 3.39
CA THR A 224 1.99 2.81 3.19
C THR A 224 2.60 4.16 3.55
N PHE A 225 2.00 5.26 3.06
CA PHE A 225 2.47 6.61 3.34
C PHE A 225 2.22 7.03 4.80
N LYS A 226 1.01 6.79 5.33
CA LYS A 226 0.64 7.14 6.72
C LYS A 226 1.61 6.54 7.74
N GLU A 227 1.98 5.27 7.59
CA GLU A 227 2.92 4.64 8.52
C GLU A 227 4.36 5.17 8.34
N ALA A 228 4.76 5.58 7.14
CA ALA A 228 6.06 6.24 6.93
C ALA A 228 6.13 7.59 7.66
N VAL A 229 5.03 8.37 7.61
CA VAL A 229 4.91 9.63 8.36
C VAL A 229 5.00 9.39 9.86
N THR A 230 4.23 8.43 10.40
CA THR A 230 4.23 8.15 11.84
C THR A 230 5.52 7.48 12.34
N CYS A 231 6.29 6.86 11.45
CA CYS A 231 7.59 6.30 11.79
C CYS A 231 8.57 7.31 12.42
N GLY A 232 8.44 8.60 12.10
CA GLY A 232 9.23 9.64 12.76
C GLY A 232 9.10 9.61 14.29
N ASN A 233 7.92 9.26 14.81
CA ASN A 233 7.68 9.20 16.26
C ASN A 233 7.59 7.78 16.81
N VAL A 234 7.28 6.80 15.96
CA VAL A 234 7.01 5.40 16.35
C VAL A 234 7.76 4.46 15.40
N LEU A 235 8.96 4.01 15.79
CA LEU A 235 9.86 3.26 14.89
C LEU A 235 9.23 2.02 14.23
N LYS A 236 8.38 1.27 14.96
CA LYS A 236 7.67 0.09 14.41
C LYS A 236 6.75 0.43 13.22
N ASP A 237 6.41 1.70 13.04
CA ASP A 237 5.57 2.12 11.91
C ASP A 237 6.38 2.16 10.61
N CYS A 238 7.72 2.25 10.65
CA CYS A 238 8.55 2.01 9.45
C CYS A 238 8.35 0.59 8.93
N ASP A 239 8.34 -0.39 9.83
CA ASP A 239 8.10 -1.80 9.48
C ASP A 239 6.69 -1.96 8.92
N SER A 240 5.72 -1.23 9.48
CA SER A 240 4.34 -1.24 8.97
C SER A 240 4.20 -0.59 7.59
N SER A 241 4.91 0.50 7.30
CA SER A 241 4.96 1.10 5.97
C SER A 241 5.48 0.09 4.93
N TYR A 242 6.64 -0.50 5.22
CA TYR A 242 7.22 -1.57 4.41
C TYR A 242 6.24 -2.74 4.20
N ALA A 243 5.59 -3.19 5.26
CA ALA A 243 4.68 -4.32 5.18
C ALA A 243 3.35 -4.01 4.50
N TYR A 244 2.76 -2.82 4.63
CA TYR A 244 1.55 -2.46 3.89
C TYR A 244 1.78 -2.49 2.38
N TYR A 245 2.97 -2.08 1.93
CA TYR A 245 3.32 -2.11 0.52
C TYR A 245 3.66 -3.53 0.05
N THR A 246 4.60 -4.20 0.70
CA THR A 246 5.21 -5.45 0.20
C THR A 246 4.57 -6.72 0.75
N GLY A 247 3.81 -6.64 1.84
CA GLY A 247 3.44 -7.79 2.66
C GLY A 247 4.60 -8.37 3.49
N GLY A 248 5.68 -7.61 3.69
CA GLY A 248 6.87 -8.05 4.43
C GLY A 248 7.94 -8.75 3.58
N PHE A 249 7.78 -8.71 2.25
CA PHE A 249 8.71 -9.32 1.30
C PHE A 249 9.80 -8.35 0.85
N GLN A 250 11.02 -8.86 0.65
CA GLN A 250 12.09 -8.10 -0.01
C GLN A 250 11.74 -7.85 -1.49
N ARG A 251 12.55 -7.01 -2.15
CA ARG A 251 12.34 -6.51 -3.53
C ARG A 251 11.89 -7.56 -4.54
N ASP A 252 12.54 -8.72 -4.55
CA ASP A 252 12.22 -9.78 -5.52
C ASP A 252 10.84 -10.44 -5.29
N GLY A 253 10.21 -10.24 -4.14
CA GLY A 253 8.88 -10.72 -3.80
C GLY A 253 7.79 -9.65 -3.95
N GLY A 254 6.83 -9.68 -3.02
CA GLY A 254 5.73 -8.72 -2.93
C GLY A 254 4.36 -9.37 -3.10
N ILE A 255 3.45 -9.02 -2.20
CA ILE A 255 2.00 -9.24 -2.33
C ILE A 255 1.27 -7.90 -2.14
N GLY A 256 -0.05 -7.88 -2.26
CA GLY A 256 -0.85 -6.68 -2.15
C GLY A 256 -0.49 -5.66 -3.22
N LEU A 257 -0.36 -4.39 -2.83
CA LEU A 257 -0.08 -3.29 -3.75
C LEU A 257 1.24 -3.50 -4.54
N ALA A 258 2.29 -4.04 -3.90
CA ALA A 258 3.54 -4.35 -4.59
C ALA A 258 3.37 -5.32 -5.76
N ALA A 259 2.50 -6.34 -5.63
CA ALA A 259 2.24 -7.28 -6.72
C ALA A 259 1.54 -6.62 -7.91
N TYR A 260 0.63 -5.65 -7.67
CA TYR A 260 0.02 -4.88 -8.75
C TYR A 260 1.07 -4.04 -9.47
N PHE A 261 1.89 -3.28 -8.73
CA PHE A 261 2.88 -2.40 -9.34
C PHE A 261 3.93 -3.20 -10.10
N LYS A 262 4.45 -4.28 -9.52
CA LYS A 262 5.45 -5.15 -10.17
C LYS A 262 4.94 -5.78 -11.47
N ARG A 263 3.64 -6.03 -11.57
CA ARG A 263 3.02 -6.57 -12.79
C ARG A 263 2.81 -5.49 -13.86
N ILE A 264 2.37 -4.29 -13.45
CA ILE A 264 1.93 -3.23 -14.36
C ILE A 264 3.11 -2.38 -14.82
N LEU A 265 3.95 -1.97 -13.87
CA LEU A 265 5.09 -1.07 -14.06
C LEU A 265 6.21 -1.45 -13.06
N PRO A 266 7.05 -2.45 -13.40
CA PRO A 266 8.13 -2.93 -12.53
C PRO A 266 9.05 -1.82 -11.99
N GLU A 267 9.30 -0.80 -12.80
CA GLU A 267 10.14 0.34 -12.44
C GLU A 267 9.52 1.14 -11.28
N ALA A 268 8.21 1.35 -11.28
CA ALA A 268 7.53 1.99 -10.14
C ALA A 268 7.58 1.13 -8.88
N HIS A 269 7.58 -0.20 -9.01
CA HIS A 269 7.80 -1.07 -7.86
C HIS A 269 9.21 -0.91 -7.27
N ASP A 270 10.22 -0.87 -8.13
CA ASP A 270 11.60 -0.64 -7.69
C ASP A 270 11.79 0.71 -7.02
N GLU A 271 11.14 1.77 -7.52
CA GLU A 271 11.23 3.09 -6.90
C GLU A 271 10.48 3.20 -5.57
N VAL A 272 9.32 2.55 -5.43
CA VAL A 272 8.64 2.49 -4.12
C VAL A 272 9.50 1.72 -3.12
N PHE A 273 10.13 0.61 -3.55
CA PHE A 273 11.02 -0.14 -2.67
C PHE A 273 12.25 0.67 -2.26
N ASN A 274 12.90 1.36 -3.22
CA ASN A 274 14.02 2.28 -2.94
C ASN A 274 13.61 3.38 -1.96
N SER A 275 12.42 3.96 -2.14
CA SER A 275 11.94 5.01 -1.26
C SER A 275 11.62 4.51 0.15
N ILE A 276 11.13 3.28 0.30
CA ILE A 276 10.97 2.63 1.61
C ILE A 276 12.33 2.39 2.28
N LEU A 277 13.35 1.97 1.51
CA LEU A 277 14.72 1.87 2.00
C LEU A 277 15.25 3.23 2.44
N GLY A 278 14.95 4.30 1.70
CA GLY A 278 15.28 5.68 2.05
C GLY A 278 14.64 6.12 3.37
N VAL A 279 13.35 5.84 3.58
CA VAL A 279 12.69 6.10 4.87
C VAL A 279 13.39 5.34 6.01
N ARG A 280 13.76 4.07 5.79
CA ARG A 280 14.48 3.27 6.79
C ARG A 280 15.90 3.80 7.05
N CYS A 281 16.58 4.27 6.00
CA CYS A 281 17.91 4.86 6.04
C CYS A 281 17.91 6.15 6.84
N TRP A 282 16.96 7.05 6.56
CA TRP A 282 16.76 8.28 7.31
C TRP A 282 16.61 8.02 8.81
N ARG A 283 15.81 7.02 9.21
CA ARG A 283 15.65 6.68 10.62
C ARG A 283 16.89 6.07 11.27
N ASP A 284 17.77 5.48 10.47
CA ASP A 284 19.07 4.98 10.94
C ASP A 284 20.03 6.13 11.21
N ILE A 285 20.11 7.07 10.25
CA ILE A 285 20.93 8.29 10.32
C ILE A 285 20.47 9.19 11.46
N ASP A 286 19.16 9.39 11.59
CA ASP A 286 18.53 10.21 12.62
C ASP A 286 17.66 9.34 13.54
N SER A 287 18.28 8.75 14.55
CA SER A 287 17.58 7.92 15.53
C SER A 287 16.78 8.71 16.59
N ALA A 288 16.82 10.05 16.58
CA ALA A 288 16.14 10.86 17.59
C ALA A 288 14.61 10.73 17.51
N ILE A 289 13.92 10.89 18.65
CA ILE A 289 12.45 10.88 18.74
C ILE A 289 12.00 12.11 19.54
N PRO A 290 11.34 13.10 18.90
CA PRO A 290 11.10 13.22 17.45
C PRO A 290 12.42 13.38 16.65
N PRO A 291 12.41 13.17 15.32
CA PRO A 291 13.56 13.39 14.45
C PRO A 291 14.09 14.82 14.55
N GLU A 292 15.41 14.97 14.49
CA GLU A 292 16.09 16.26 14.44
C GLU A 292 16.34 16.73 13.00
N ASP A 293 16.54 15.79 12.06
CA ASP A 293 16.75 16.08 10.64
C ASP A 293 15.42 16.11 9.87
N SER A 294 14.70 17.22 10.07
CA SER A 294 13.44 17.48 9.35
C SER A 294 13.60 17.58 7.83
N GLN A 295 14.79 17.90 7.32
CA GLN A 295 15.01 18.02 5.87
C GLN A 295 15.09 16.63 5.24
N LEU A 296 15.88 15.74 5.85
CA LEU A 296 16.00 14.36 5.38
C LEU A 296 14.68 13.59 5.56
N GLN A 297 13.92 13.89 6.61
CA GLN A 297 12.55 13.38 6.77
C GLN A 297 11.67 13.77 5.58
N VAL A 298 11.56 15.07 5.28
CA VAL A 298 10.70 15.56 4.20
C VAL A 298 11.13 14.95 2.86
N LEU A 299 12.43 14.92 2.58
CA LEU A 299 12.97 14.31 1.36
C LEU A 299 12.58 12.83 1.24
N SER A 300 12.75 12.05 2.32
CA SER A 300 12.39 10.61 2.34
C SER A 300 10.90 10.39 2.05
N LEU A 301 10.04 11.18 2.69
CA LEU A 301 8.59 11.07 2.53
C LEU A 301 8.13 11.52 1.15
N THR A 302 8.69 12.61 0.61
CA THR A 302 8.39 13.08 -0.74
C THR A 302 8.78 12.04 -1.79
N ASN A 303 9.95 11.40 -1.65
CA ASN A 303 10.37 10.33 -2.56
C ASN A 303 9.38 9.16 -2.54
N LEU A 304 8.96 8.72 -1.34
CA LEU A 304 7.99 7.64 -1.18
C LEU A 304 6.62 8.00 -1.77
N ASP A 305 6.10 9.20 -1.49
CA ASP A 305 4.82 9.66 -2.01
C ASP A 305 4.84 9.69 -3.54
N SER A 306 5.85 10.32 -4.14
CA SER A 306 6.00 10.39 -5.60
C SER A 306 6.08 9.01 -6.25
N ALA A 307 6.82 8.07 -5.66
CA ALA A 307 6.92 6.70 -6.17
C ALA A 307 5.59 5.95 -6.06
N LEU A 308 4.87 6.10 -4.93
CA LEU A 308 3.56 5.48 -4.73
C LEU A 308 2.53 6.05 -5.71
N LEU A 309 2.49 7.36 -5.90
CA LEU A 309 1.62 8.06 -6.85
C LEU A 309 1.87 7.62 -8.28
N TRP A 310 3.13 7.46 -8.68
CA TRP A 310 3.48 6.99 -10.01
C TRP A 310 2.96 5.56 -10.27
N GLY A 311 3.18 4.64 -9.33
CA GLY A 311 2.64 3.29 -9.42
C GLY A 311 1.10 3.26 -9.39
N PHE A 312 0.47 4.11 -8.58
CA PHE A 312 -0.99 4.17 -8.47
C PHE A 312 -1.62 4.77 -9.74
N ALA A 313 -1.00 5.78 -10.34
CA ALA A 313 -1.42 6.32 -11.63
C ALA A 313 -1.32 5.25 -12.74
N ALA A 314 -0.23 4.47 -12.77
CA ALA A 314 -0.09 3.35 -13.70
C ALA A 314 -1.18 2.28 -13.49
N LEU A 315 -1.55 2.00 -12.23
CA LEU A 315 -2.68 1.13 -11.91
C LEU A 315 -4.00 1.68 -12.46
N VAL A 316 -4.29 2.98 -12.30
CA VAL A 316 -5.51 3.58 -12.88
C VAL A 316 -5.51 3.49 -14.40
N LEU A 317 -4.38 3.75 -15.06
CA LEU A 317 -4.24 3.63 -16.51
C LEU A 317 -4.50 2.19 -17.01
N GLU A 318 -3.94 1.19 -16.33
CA GLU A 318 -4.19 -0.22 -16.66
C GLU A 318 -5.65 -0.62 -16.44
N ARG A 319 -6.32 -0.05 -15.44
CA ARG A 319 -7.76 -0.27 -15.21
C ARG A 319 -8.62 0.35 -16.29
N ILE A 320 -8.26 1.53 -16.81
CA ILE A 320 -8.95 2.13 -17.96
C ILE A 320 -8.84 1.21 -19.18
N GLU A 321 -7.64 0.69 -19.47
CA GLU A 321 -7.43 -0.26 -20.58
C GLU A 321 -8.22 -1.56 -20.38
N THR A 322 -8.23 -2.09 -19.15
CA THR A 322 -8.99 -3.29 -18.80
C THR A 322 -10.49 -3.06 -19.03
N TRP A 323 -11.03 -1.93 -18.59
CA TRP A 323 -12.43 -1.55 -18.79
C TRP A 323 -12.80 -1.38 -20.28
N GLU A 324 -11.95 -0.75 -21.09
CA GLU A 324 -12.20 -0.60 -22.53
C GLU A 324 -12.32 -1.96 -23.23
N ASN A 325 -11.45 -2.90 -22.85
CA ASN A 325 -11.39 -4.25 -23.42
C ASN A 325 -12.39 -5.24 -22.80
N ALA A 326 -12.98 -4.90 -21.65
CA ALA A 326 -13.98 -5.72 -20.99
C ALA A 326 -15.34 -5.63 -21.70
N GLU A 327 -16.11 -6.71 -21.56
CA GLU A 327 -17.47 -6.84 -22.07
C GLU A 327 -18.44 -7.28 -20.96
N GLY A 328 -19.74 -7.09 -21.19
CA GLY A 328 -20.80 -7.57 -20.29
C GLY A 328 -20.68 -7.03 -18.87
N GLU A 329 -20.92 -7.91 -17.89
CA GLU A 329 -20.90 -7.58 -16.46
C GLU A 329 -19.51 -7.12 -15.99
N LEU A 330 -18.43 -7.70 -16.52
CA LEU A 330 -17.06 -7.29 -16.18
C LEU A 330 -16.80 -5.84 -16.55
N LYS A 331 -17.31 -5.37 -17.70
CA LYS A 331 -17.19 -3.97 -18.10
C LYS A 331 -17.85 -3.04 -17.09
N VAL A 332 -19.02 -3.42 -16.57
CA VAL A 332 -19.72 -2.63 -15.54
C VAL A 332 -18.93 -2.67 -14.22
N ALA A 333 -18.43 -3.84 -13.83
CA ALA A 333 -17.68 -4.00 -12.59
C ALA A 333 -16.34 -3.23 -12.59
N GLU A 334 -15.58 -3.25 -13.67
CA GLU A 334 -14.35 -2.46 -13.81
C GLU A 334 -14.66 -0.95 -13.84
N TRP A 335 -15.80 -0.53 -14.38
CA TRP A 335 -16.24 0.87 -14.29
C TRP A 335 -16.48 1.30 -12.84
N GLU A 336 -17.17 0.47 -12.04
CA GLU A 336 -17.40 0.74 -10.63
C GLU A 336 -16.11 0.82 -9.82
N ALA A 337 -15.09 0.02 -10.15
CA ALA A 337 -13.75 0.15 -9.59
C ALA A 337 -13.06 1.46 -10.00
N LEU A 338 -13.15 1.85 -11.27
CA LEU A 338 -12.53 3.09 -11.77
C LEU A 338 -13.09 4.35 -11.09
N LYS A 339 -14.39 4.39 -10.79
CA LYS A 339 -15.00 5.50 -10.03
C LYS A 339 -14.43 5.65 -8.61
N ILE A 340 -13.82 4.61 -8.06
CA ILE A 340 -13.14 4.65 -6.75
C ILE A 340 -11.67 5.02 -6.95
N LEU A 341 -10.96 4.34 -7.85
CA LEU A 341 -9.51 4.51 -8.02
C LEU A 341 -9.13 5.86 -8.66
N GLY A 342 -9.89 6.32 -9.66
CA GLY A 342 -9.57 7.55 -10.40
C GLY A 342 -9.48 8.79 -9.50
N PRO A 343 -10.52 9.09 -8.70
CA PRO A 343 -10.53 10.26 -7.81
C PRO A 343 -9.42 10.29 -6.75
N VAL A 344 -8.77 9.16 -6.43
CA VAL A 344 -7.61 9.14 -5.50
C VAL A 344 -6.47 10.03 -6.01
N LEU A 345 -6.32 10.19 -7.33
CA LEU A 345 -5.30 11.03 -7.94
C LEU A 345 -5.62 12.53 -7.88
N ALA A 346 -6.86 12.92 -7.53
CA ALA A 346 -7.33 14.29 -7.68
C ALA A 346 -6.54 15.31 -6.85
N ARG A 347 -6.22 14.97 -5.59
CA ARG A 347 -5.45 15.85 -4.69
C ARG A 347 -4.11 16.20 -5.29
N GLU A 348 -3.36 15.19 -5.73
CA GLU A 348 -2.03 15.41 -6.29
C GLU A 348 -2.10 16.08 -7.66
N ALA A 349 -3.09 15.74 -8.49
CA ALA A 349 -3.33 16.43 -9.74
C ALA A 349 -3.51 17.94 -9.54
N GLU A 350 -4.27 18.35 -8.53
CA GLU A 350 -4.47 19.77 -8.20
C GLU A 350 -3.18 20.49 -7.80
N LEU A 351 -2.31 19.81 -7.02
CA LEU A 351 -1.01 20.35 -6.64
C LEU A 351 -0.07 20.50 -7.84
N ARG A 352 -0.06 19.54 -8.75
CA ARG A 352 0.76 19.58 -9.97
C ARG A 352 0.25 20.59 -10.98
N ARG A 353 -1.07 20.75 -11.10
CA ARG A 353 -1.72 21.70 -12.00
C ARG A 353 -3.07 22.14 -11.45
N VAL A 354 -3.16 23.43 -11.14
CA VAL A 354 -4.40 24.08 -10.68
C VAL A 354 -5.58 23.73 -11.60
N GLY A 355 -6.68 23.27 -10.99
CA GLY A 355 -7.91 22.81 -11.63
C GLY A 355 -7.87 21.37 -12.19
N ALA A 356 -6.73 20.68 -12.14
CA ALA A 356 -6.65 19.32 -12.67
C ALA A 356 -7.29 18.28 -11.74
N GLY A 357 -7.36 18.54 -10.43
CA GLY A 357 -8.10 17.68 -9.51
C GLY A 357 -9.59 17.64 -9.86
N ASP A 358 -10.18 18.81 -10.11
CA ASP A 358 -11.58 18.95 -10.54
C ASP A 358 -11.86 18.23 -11.87
N LEU A 359 -10.91 18.27 -12.81
CA LEU A 359 -11.02 17.54 -14.07
C LEU A 359 -11.06 16.02 -13.84
N ILE A 360 -10.17 15.48 -13.01
CA ILE A 360 -10.19 14.05 -12.65
C ILE A 360 -11.52 13.68 -11.99
N VAL A 361 -11.94 14.40 -10.95
CA VAL A 361 -13.19 14.09 -10.23
C VAL A 361 -14.40 14.16 -11.17
N THR A 362 -14.48 15.19 -12.01
CA THR A 362 -15.58 15.36 -12.96
C THR A 362 -15.60 14.24 -13.99
N GLU A 363 -14.45 13.86 -14.53
CA GLU A 363 -14.35 12.82 -15.55
C GLU A 363 -14.82 11.45 -15.01
N PHE A 364 -14.33 11.06 -13.84
CA PHE A 364 -14.69 9.79 -13.20
C PHE A 364 -16.10 9.79 -12.58
N ALA A 365 -16.76 10.94 -12.45
CA ALA A 365 -18.15 11.02 -12.01
C ALA A 365 -19.18 10.81 -13.15
N LYS A 366 -18.74 10.77 -14.41
CA LYS A 366 -19.61 10.56 -15.58
C LYS A 366 -20.24 9.16 -15.59
N SER A 367 -21.20 8.94 -16.50
CA SER A 367 -21.61 7.58 -16.86
C SER A 367 -20.52 6.89 -17.70
N ALA A 368 -20.56 5.55 -17.76
CA ALA A 368 -19.61 4.77 -18.56
C ALA A 368 -19.66 5.15 -20.06
N GLU A 369 -20.82 5.58 -20.56
CA GLU A 369 -21.03 6.01 -21.93
C GLU A 369 -20.49 7.41 -22.23
N GLU A 370 -20.35 8.25 -21.21
CA GLU A 370 -19.89 9.64 -21.32
C GLU A 370 -18.40 9.81 -20.99
N PHE A 371 -17.80 8.81 -20.34
CA PHE A 371 -16.39 8.80 -19.97
C PHE A 371 -15.47 8.82 -21.21
N ASP A 372 -14.56 9.80 -21.24
CA ASP A 372 -13.53 9.92 -22.27
C ASP A 372 -12.23 9.30 -21.76
N ALA A 373 -12.06 8.01 -22.05
CA ALA A 373 -10.87 7.25 -21.67
C ALA A 373 -9.58 7.85 -22.24
N GLN A 374 -9.62 8.47 -23.42
CA GLN A 374 -8.42 9.04 -24.03
C GLN A 374 -8.03 10.35 -23.35
N GLU A 375 -9.00 11.20 -23.02
CA GLU A 375 -8.77 12.42 -22.25
C GLU A 375 -8.24 12.07 -20.84
N ALA A 376 -8.86 11.12 -20.14
CA ALA A 376 -8.42 10.66 -18.83
C ALA A 376 -6.98 10.11 -18.87
N ARG A 377 -6.66 9.24 -19.84
CA ARG A 377 -5.29 8.72 -20.01
C ARG A 377 -4.27 9.82 -20.27
N THR A 378 -4.62 10.77 -21.15
CA THR A 378 -3.74 11.87 -21.51
C THR A 378 -3.47 12.73 -20.27
N LEU A 379 -4.52 13.12 -19.54
CA LEU A 379 -4.42 13.90 -18.33
C LEU A 379 -3.56 13.22 -17.25
N ILE A 380 -3.82 11.94 -16.96
CA ILE A 380 -3.07 11.19 -15.95
C ILE A 380 -1.62 11.01 -16.39
N SER A 381 -1.37 10.64 -17.65
CA SER A 381 -0.01 10.46 -18.16
C SER A 381 0.78 11.77 -18.25
N GLU A 382 0.13 12.92 -18.40
CA GLU A 382 0.79 14.22 -18.38
C GLU A 382 1.17 14.64 -16.95
N LEU A 383 0.31 14.39 -15.98
CA LEU A 383 0.51 14.82 -14.60
C LEU A 383 1.43 13.88 -13.82
N PHE A 384 1.30 12.58 -14.02
CA PHE A 384 1.97 11.54 -13.23
C PHE A 384 3.13 10.90 -13.99
N GLN A 385 3.94 11.74 -14.65
CA GLN A 385 5.18 11.33 -15.30
C GLN A 385 6.28 11.17 -14.25
N CYS A 386 6.74 9.94 -14.01
CA CYS A 386 7.94 9.64 -13.20
C CYS A 386 8.02 10.40 -11.85
N LEU A 387 9.17 10.35 -11.18
CA LEU A 387 9.51 11.08 -9.97
C LEU A 387 9.73 12.59 -10.27
N ASN A 388 8.66 13.36 -10.48
CA ASN A 388 8.71 14.83 -10.56
C ASN A 388 8.21 15.49 -9.29
#